data_AF-A0A945V5K3-F1
#
_entry.id   AF-A0A945V5K3-F1
#
_cell.length_a   1.000
_cell.length_b   1.000
_cell.length_c   1.000
_cell.angle_alpha   90.00
_cell.angle_beta   90.00
_cell.angle_gamma   90.00
#
_symmetry.space_group_name_H-M   'P 1'
#
loop_
_entity.id
_entity.type
_entity.pdbx_description
1 polymer ?
#
loop_
_entity_poly.entity_id
_entity_poly.type
_entity_poly.pdbx_seq_one_letter_code
_entity_poly.pdbx_strand_id
1 'polypeptide(L)'
;MSVRIRHLLFATLMSLAIWHLFEGGYIHAKAWLAQQLIHNAWHGAISKASAQTPWPGADTYPVARLTAQNGKIDLFVLAGTSGRTLAFGP
;
A
#
# COMPACT_ATOMS: atom_id res chain seq x y z
N MET A 1 41.53 14.12 14.43
CA MET A 1 40.27 13.53 14.95
C MET A 1 40.54 12.08 15.34
N SER A 2 40.18 11.67 16.56
CA SER A 2 40.43 10.28 17.03
C SER A 2 39.70 9.27 16.14
N VAL A 3 40.37 8.16 15.81
CA VAL A 3 39.83 7.07 14.97
C VAL A 3 38.47 6.57 15.49
N ARG A 4 38.27 6.56 16.82
CA ARG A 4 37.00 6.17 17.45
C ARG A 4 35.84 7.10 17.07
N ILE A 5 36.09 8.41 17.02
CA ILE A 5 35.08 9.42 16.66
C ILE A 5 34.64 9.23 15.20
N ARG A 6 35.56 8.89 14.29
CA ARG A 6 35.23 8.62 12.88
C ARG A 6 34.33 7.41 12.71
N HIS A 7 34.58 6.32 13.45
CA HIS A 7 33.72 5.13 13.41
C HIS A 7 32.33 5.41 13.98
N LEU A 8 32.23 6.17 15.08
CA LEU A 8 30.94 6.57 15.65
C LEU A 8 30.14 7.42 14.66
N LEU A 9 30.76 8.44 14.04
CA LEU A 9 30.10 9.26 13.03
C LEU A 9 29.62 8.43 11.83
N PHE A 10 30.46 7.51 11.34
CA PHE A 10 30.08 6.64 10.23
C PHE A 10 28.89 5.75 10.59
N ALA A 11 28.91 5.13 11.78
CA ALA A 11 27.81 4.29 12.25
C ALA A 11 26.51 5.10 12.37
N THR A 12 26.55 6.29 12.95
CA THR A 12 25.37 7.16 13.06
C THR A 12 24.80 7.54 11.70
N LEU A 13 25.66 7.94 10.75
CA LEU A 13 25.22 8.28 9.39
C LEU A 13 24.63 7.09 8.65
N MET A 14 25.22 5.89 8.80
CA MET A 14 24.66 4.66 8.23
C MET A 14 23.30 4.30 8.83
N SER A 15 23.14 4.41 10.14
CA SER A 15 21.84 4.18 10.78
C SER A 15 20.77 5.15 10.28
N LEU A 16 21.08 6.43 10.14
CA LEU A 16 20.16 7.43 9.59
C LEU A 16 19.80 7.15 8.12
N ALA A 17 20.79 6.77 7.30
CA ALA A 17 20.54 6.41 5.91
C ALA A 17 19.58 5.21 5.79
N ILE A 18 19.80 4.15 6.58
CA ILE A 18 18.93 2.97 6.62
C ILE A 18 17.52 3.36 7.09
N TRP A 19 17.42 4.24 8.09
CA TRP A 19 16.13 4.73 8.58
C TRP A 19 15.31 5.42 7.47
N HIS A 20 15.94 6.33 6.73
CA HIS A 20 15.27 7.02 5.63
C HIS A 20 14.87 6.09 4.48
N LEU A 21 15.69 5.09 4.16
CA LEU A 21 15.34 4.07 3.17
C LEU A 21 14.12 3.25 3.63
N PHE A 22 14.07 2.90 4.92
CA PHE A 22 12.97 2.14 5.49
C PHE A 22 11.65 2.92 5.47
N GLU A 23 11.66 4.21 5.83
CA GLU A 23 10.50 5.10 5.76
C GLU A 23 9.90 5.15 4.35
N GLY A 24 10.75 5.35 3.33
CA GLY A 24 10.30 5.34 1.93
C GLY A 24 9.76 3.97 1.49
N GLY A 25 10.51 2.91 1.81
CA GLY A 25 10.12 1.53 1.49
C GLY A 25 8.80 1.12 2.15
N TYR A 26 8.54 1.59 3.36
CA TYR A 26 7.33 1.29 4.12
C TYR A 26 6.06 1.77 3.40
N ILE A 27 6.10 2.95 2.77
CA ILE A 27 4.96 3.51 2.02
C ILE A 27 4.65 2.65 0.79
N HIS A 28 5.67 2.19 0.06
CA HIS A 28 5.48 1.32 -1.09
C HIS A 28 5.01 -0.08 -0.68
N ALA A 29 5.60 -0.64 0.38
CA ALA A 29 5.24 -1.95 0.89
C ALA A 29 3.78 -1.99 1.37
N LYS A 30 3.34 -0.98 2.13
CA LYS A 30 1.94 -0.90 2.60
C LYS A 30 0.97 -0.72 1.42
N ALA A 31 1.35 0.05 0.39
CA ALA A 31 0.51 0.27 -0.79
C ALA A 31 0.33 -1.03 -1.58
N TRP A 32 1.43 -1.76 -1.80
CA TRP A 32 1.39 -3.08 -2.44
C TRP A 32 0.52 -4.07 -1.65
N LEU A 33 0.70 -4.13 -0.33
CA LEU A 33 -0.10 -4.99 0.54
C LEU A 33 -1.59 -4.63 0.47
N ALA A 34 -1.93 -3.35 0.51
CA ALA A 34 -3.32 -2.88 0.40
C ALA A 34 -3.97 -3.31 -0.93
N GLN A 35 -3.25 -3.17 -2.05
CA GLN A 35 -3.74 -3.63 -3.36
C GLN A 35 -4.01 -5.14 -3.38
N GLN A 36 -3.11 -5.94 -2.79
CA GLN A 36 -3.31 -7.39 -2.71
C GLN A 36 -4.53 -7.76 -1.87
N LEU A 37 -4.76 -7.05 -0.75
CA LEU A 37 -5.93 -7.24 0.09
C LEU A 37 -7.23 -6.83 -0.60
N ILE A 38 -7.23 -5.74 -1.36
CA ILE A 38 -8.36 -5.30 -2.19
C ILE A 38 -8.69 -6.36 -3.25
N HIS A 39 -7.66 -6.90 -3.92
CA HIS A 39 -7.84 -7.97 -4.89
C HIS A 39 -8.49 -9.22 -4.27
N ASN A 40 -8.03 -9.62 -3.08
CA ASN A 40 -8.62 -10.73 -2.33
C ASN A 40 -10.09 -10.44 -1.93
N ALA A 41 -10.37 -9.21 -1.48
CA ALA A 41 -11.73 -8.79 -1.14
C ALA A 41 -12.66 -8.79 -2.36
N TRP A 42 -12.18 -8.38 -3.53
CA TRP A 42 -12.94 -8.45 -4.78
C TRP A 42 -13.32 -9.89 -5.14
N HIS A 43 -12.36 -10.81 -5.09
CA HIS A 43 -12.63 -12.22 -5.32
C HIS A 43 -13.66 -12.79 -4.33
N GLY A 44 -13.49 -12.49 -3.04
CA GLY A 44 -14.45 -12.87 -2.00
C GLY A 44 -15.84 -12.27 -2.23
N ALA A 45 -15.91 -11.02 -2.70
CA ALA A 45 -17.15 -10.32 -2.95
C ALA A 45 -17.93 -10.91 -4.12
N ILE A 46 -17.24 -11.29 -5.21
CA ILE A 46 -17.85 -12.02 -6.33
C ILE A 46 -18.39 -13.38 -5.84
N SER A 47 -17.56 -14.16 -5.14
CA SER A 47 -17.93 -15.52 -4.73
C SER A 47 -19.11 -15.56 -3.75
N LYS A 48 -19.23 -14.57 -2.86
CA LYS A 48 -20.30 -14.49 -1.86
C LYS A 48 -21.46 -13.59 -2.26
N ALA A 49 -21.39 -12.95 -3.44
CA ALA A 49 -22.32 -11.91 -3.88
C ALA A 49 -22.59 -10.82 -2.82
N SER A 50 -21.56 -10.47 -2.03
CA SER A 50 -21.69 -9.58 -0.88
C SER A 50 -20.42 -8.76 -0.70
N ALA A 51 -20.54 -7.49 -0.33
CA ALA A 51 -19.40 -6.61 -0.10
C ALA A 51 -18.46 -7.20 0.98
N GLN A 52 -17.17 -7.23 0.69
CA GLN A 52 -16.14 -7.67 1.63
C GLN A 52 -15.10 -6.56 1.80
N THR A 53 -14.77 -6.23 3.04
CA THR A 53 -13.72 -5.27 3.36
C THR A 53 -12.34 -5.91 3.18
N PRO A 54 -11.35 -5.20 2.63
CA PRO A 54 -10.01 -5.74 2.39
C PRO A 54 -9.20 -6.02 3.66
N TRP A 55 -9.45 -5.29 4.75
CA TRP A 55 -8.88 -5.56 6.07
C TRP A 55 -9.89 -5.16 7.16
N PRO A 56 -9.72 -5.65 8.40
CA PRO A 56 -10.59 -5.26 9.51
C PRO A 56 -10.58 -3.75 9.73
N GLY A 57 -11.76 -3.13 9.78
CA GLY A 57 -11.90 -1.69 9.99
C GLY A 57 -11.63 -0.82 8.76
N ALA A 58 -11.54 -1.41 7.55
CA ALA A 58 -11.54 -0.63 6.32
C ALA A 58 -12.88 0.11 6.14
N ASP A 59 -12.82 1.41 5.86
CA ASP A 59 -13.96 2.27 5.52
C ASP A 59 -14.40 2.16 4.05
N THR A 60 -13.84 1.18 3.32
CA THR A 60 -14.09 0.97 1.90
C THR A 60 -14.06 -0.52 1.54
N TYR A 61 -14.60 -0.83 0.37
CA TYR A 61 -14.63 -2.16 -0.24
C TYR A 61 -14.70 -2.02 -1.77
N PRO A 62 -14.17 -2.98 -2.54
CA PRO A 62 -14.23 -2.93 -3.99
C PRO A 62 -15.68 -3.14 -4.49
N VAL A 63 -16.14 -2.24 -5.36
CA VAL A 63 -17.49 -2.26 -5.95
C VAL A 63 -17.49 -2.64 -7.42
N ALA A 64 -16.40 -2.34 -8.13
CA ALA A 64 -16.25 -2.68 -9.54
C ALA A 64 -14.78 -2.89 -9.89
N ARG A 65 -14.54 -3.52 -11.04
CA ARG A 65 -13.23 -3.64 -11.66
C ARG A 65 -13.27 -2.98 -13.04
N LEU A 66 -12.39 -2.02 -13.26
CA LEU A 66 -12.24 -1.30 -14.51
C LEU A 66 -11.04 -1.87 -15.26
N THR A 67 -11.29 -2.41 -16.45
CA THR A 67 -10.24 -2.82 -17.36
C THR A 67 -10.30 -2.01 -18.65
N ALA A 68 -9.16 -1.52 -19.12
CA ALA A 68 -9.07 -0.72 -20.34
C ALA A 68 -7.78 -1.03 -21.11
N GLN A 69 -7.70 -0.53 -22.35
CA GLN A 69 -6.54 -0.71 -23.24
C GLN A 69 -6.12 -2.18 -23.39
N ASN A 70 -7.08 -3.07 -23.62
CA ASN A 70 -6.84 -4.51 -23.77
C ASN A 70 -6.15 -5.14 -22.54
N GLY A 71 -6.50 -4.69 -21.33
CA GLY A 71 -6.00 -5.22 -20.07
C GLY A 71 -4.74 -4.55 -19.51
N LYS A 72 -4.20 -3.52 -20.18
CA LYS A 72 -3.06 -2.74 -19.64
C LYS A 72 -3.44 -1.92 -18.41
N ILE A 73 -4.70 -1.49 -18.34
CA ILE A 73 -5.25 -0.81 -17.17
C ILE A 73 -6.15 -1.81 -16.48
N ASP A 74 -5.90 -2.04 -15.20
CA ASP A 74 -6.68 -2.88 -14.33
C ASP A 74 -6.78 -2.22 -12.95
N LEU A 75 -7.95 -1.68 -12.65
CA LEU A 75 -8.19 -0.86 -11.46
C LEU A 75 -9.41 -1.39 -10.71
N PHE A 76 -9.33 -1.40 -9.39
CA PHE A 76 -10.48 -1.63 -8.52
C PHE A 76 -11.12 -0.30 -8.15
N VAL A 77 -12.42 -0.17 -8.41
CA VAL A 77 -13.23 0.96 -7.97
C VAL A 77 -13.66 0.68 -6.54
N LEU A 78 -13.41 1.62 -5.64
CA LEU A 78 -13.64 1.47 -4.22
C LEU A 78 -14.87 2.28 -3.77
N ALA A 79 -15.60 1.76 -2.79
CA ALA A 79 -16.73 2.48 -2.20
C ALA A 79 -16.27 3.68 -1.37
N GLY A 80 -16.83 4.85 -1.65
CA GLY A 80 -16.60 6.08 -0.87
C GLY A 80 -15.58 7.01 -1.49
N THR A 81 -15.55 8.26 -1.01
CA THR A 81 -14.76 9.36 -1.59
C THR A 81 -13.79 9.97 -0.57
N SER A 82 -13.46 9.24 0.49
CA SER A 82 -12.50 9.71 1.49
C SER A 82 -11.11 9.84 0.87
N GLY A 83 -10.29 10.77 1.37
CA GLY A 83 -8.91 10.91 0.90
C GLY A 83 -8.07 9.64 1.10
N ARG A 84 -8.47 8.77 2.05
CA ARG A 84 -7.87 7.44 2.24
C ARG A 84 -8.28 6.49 1.12
N THR A 85 -9.55 6.45 0.73
CA THR A 85 -10.06 5.59 -0.35
C THR A 85 -9.44 6.00 -1.70
N LEU A 86 -9.44 7.29 -2.02
CA LEU A 86 -8.90 7.83 -3.26
C LEU A 86 -7.40 7.58 -3.44
N ALA A 87 -6.66 7.33 -2.34
CA ALA A 87 -5.25 6.97 -2.41
C ALA A 87 -5.01 5.53 -2.93
N PHE A 88 -6.03 4.67 -2.92
CA PHE A 88 -5.92 3.26 -3.30
C PHE A 88 -6.67 2.90 -4.60
N GLY A 89 -7.63 3.70 -5.02
CA GLY A 89 -8.39 3.44 -6.23
C GLY A 89 -9.42 4.53 -6.51
N PRO A 90 -9.93 4.58 -7.76
CA PRO A 90 -11.05 5.44 -8.14
C PRO A 90 -12.35 5.08 -7.42
#